data_AF-A0AAU6AJ88-F1
#
_entry.id   AF-A0AAU6AJ88-F1
#
_cell.length_a   1.000
_cell.length_b   1.000
_cell.length_c   1.000
_cell.angle_alpha   90.00
_cell.angle_beta   90.00
_cell.angle_gamma   90.00
#
_symmetry.space_group_name_H-M   'P 1'
#
loop_
_entity.id
_entity.type
_entity.pdbx_description
1 polymer ?
#
loop_
_entity_poly.entity_id
_entity_poly.type
_entity_poly.pdbx_seq_one_letter_code
_entity_poly.pdbx_strand_id
1 'polypeptide(L)' 'MKGSAAGRNLTSLQVWVSYDEGDHWETVRVRDGRVQVTNPRAGGSVSFKTAAADRQGNTVSETIVNAYLTK' A
#
# COMPACT_ATOMS: atom_id res chain seq x y z
N MET A 1 -9.66 -1.44 8.40
CA MET A 1 -8.88 -0.81 9.49
C MET A 1 -8.20 0.43 8.94
N LYS A 2 -8.18 1.55 9.67
CA LYS A 2 -7.34 2.71 9.38
C LYS A 2 -6.21 2.66 10.42
N GLY A 3 -4.97 2.44 10.00
CA GLY A 3 -3.83 2.42 10.92
C GLY A 3 -3.71 3.75 11.66
N SER A 4 -3.07 3.75 12.83
CA SER A 4 -2.91 4.92 13.72
C SER A 4 -2.28 6.16 13.06
N ALA A 5 -1.64 5.99 11.90
CA ALA A 5 -1.13 7.08 11.09
C ALA A 5 -2.18 7.71 10.16
N ALA A 6 -3.23 7.00 9.74
CA ALA A 6 -4.16 7.46 8.70
C ALA A 6 -4.93 8.74 9.12
N GLY A 7 -4.52 9.91 8.61
CA GLY A 7 -5.18 11.18 8.85
C GLY A 7 -4.22 12.37 8.91
N ARG A 8 -4.61 13.43 9.63
CA ARG A 8 -3.86 14.69 9.73
C ARG A 8 -2.49 14.57 10.39
N ASN A 9 -2.15 13.45 11.03
CA ASN A 9 -0.89 13.26 11.77
C ASN A 9 0.26 12.66 10.94
N LEU A 10 -0.01 12.19 9.72
CA LEU A 10 1.03 11.75 8.79
C LEU A 10 1.85 12.92 8.26
N THR A 11 3.16 12.72 8.20
CA THR A 11 4.09 13.54 7.41
C THR A 11 4.22 12.96 6.00
N SER A 12 4.28 11.63 5.87
CA SER A 12 4.37 10.96 4.58
C SER A 12 3.72 9.58 4.61
N LEU A 13 3.02 9.22 3.53
CA LEU A 13 2.54 7.87 3.26
C LEU A 13 2.96 7.49 1.84
N GLN A 14 3.75 6.43 1.73
CA GLN A 14 4.09 5.79 0.46
C GLN A 14 3.45 4.41 0.41
N VAL A 15 2.90 4.08 -0.75
CA VAL A 15 2.28 2.79 -1.03
C VAL A 15 2.85 2.27 -2.33
N TRP A 16 3.15 0.98 -2.35
CA TRP A 16 3.57 0.24 -3.53
C TRP A 16 2.60 -0.91 -3.78
N VAL A 17 2.45 -1.26 -5.04
CA VAL A 17 1.71 -2.43 -5.50
C VAL A 17 2.66 -3.41 -6.17
N SER A 18 2.39 -4.70 -6.02
CA SER A 18 3.04 -5.78 -6.76
C SER A 18 1.97 -6.70 -7.35
N TYR A 19 2.24 -7.21 -8.54
CA TYR A 19 1.39 -8.16 -9.27
C TYR A 19 2.07 -9.54 -9.43
N ASP A 20 3.20 -9.73 -8.77
CA ASP A 20 4.10 -10.89 -8.83
C ASP A 20 4.55 -11.30 -7.43
N GLU A 21 3.59 -11.33 -6.50
CA GLU A 21 3.78 -11.82 -5.11
C GLU A 21 4.84 -11.09 -4.28
N GLY A 22 5.23 -9.89 -4.70
CA GLY A 22 6.19 -9.04 -3.99
C GLY A 22 7.60 -9.05 -4.57
N ASP A 23 7.82 -9.65 -5.73
CA ASP A 23 9.11 -9.64 -6.43
C ASP A 23 9.44 -8.24 -6.98
N HIS A 24 8.47 -7.58 -7.63
CA HIS A 24 8.62 -6.21 -8.13
C HIS A 24 7.56 -5.28 -7.55
N TRP A 25 7.98 -4.05 -7.22
CA TRP A 25 7.14 -3.06 -6.56
C TRP A 25 7.03 -1.78 -7.38
N GLU A 26 5.80 -1.36 -7.67
CA GLU A 26 5.49 -0.11 -8.34
C GLU A 26 4.87 0.89 -7.36
N THR A 27 5.40 2.11 -7.32
CA THR A 27 4.84 3.16 -6.46
C THR A 27 3.47 3.61 -6.97
N VAL A 28 2.46 3.58 -6.11
CA VAL A 28 1.11 4.09 -6.45
C VAL A 28 0.85 5.42 -5.76
N ARG A 29 0.15 6.30 -6.47
CA ARG A 29 -0.17 7.63 -5.96
C ARG A 29 -1.28 7.54 -4.91
N VAL A 30 -0.96 8.01 -3.71
CA VAL A 30 -1.93 8.14 -2.62
C VAL A 30 -2.70 9.46 -2.76
N ARG A 31 -4.02 9.40 -2.70
CA ARG A 31 -4.93 10.56 -2.66
C ARG A 31 -5.90 10.37 -1.50
N ASP A 32 -5.91 11.32 -0.56
CA ASP A 32 -6.80 11.30 0.62
C ASP A 32 -6.78 9.97 1.40
N GLY A 33 -5.58 9.37 1.53
CA GLY A 33 -5.38 8.08 2.22
C GLY A 33 -5.89 6.87 1.45
N ARG A 34 -6.12 7.00 0.14
CA ARG A 34 -6.58 5.95 -0.76
C ARG A 34 -5.62 5.78 -1.93
N VAL A 35 -5.60 4.60 -2.52
CA VAL A 35 -4.88 4.29 -3.75
C VAL A 35 -5.84 3.71 -4.78
N GLN A 36 -5.56 3.97 -6.05
CA GLN A 36 -6.21 3.30 -7.17
C GLN A 36 -5.20 2.36 -7.81
N VAL A 37 -5.67 1.15 -8.12
CA VAL A 37 -4.86 0.05 -8.60
C VAL A 37 -5.61 -0.59 -9.77
N THR A 38 -4.90 -0.90 -10.84
CA THR A 38 -5.45 -1.65 -11.97
C THR A 38 -5.28 -3.13 -11.68
N ASN A 39 -6.37 -3.89 -11.73
CA ASN A 39 -6.30 -5.32 -11.48
C ASN A 39 -5.57 -6.05 -12.62
N PRO A 40 -4.72 -7.04 -12.32
CA PRO A 40 -4.21 -7.96 -13.32
C PRO A 40 -5.35 -8.83 -13.91
N ARG A 41 -5.01 -9.61 -14.94
CA ARG A 41 -5.94 -10.59 -15.52
C ARG A 41 -6.41 -11.57 -14.44
N ALA A 42 -7.63 -12.09 -14.59
CA ALA A 42 -8.21 -13.11 -13.74
C ALA A 42 -7.22 -14.25 -13.46
N GLY A 43 -7.14 -14.66 -12.19
CA GLY A 43 -6.14 -15.62 -11.70
C GLY A 43 -4.84 -14.97 -11.19
N GLY A 44 -4.63 -13.67 -11.39
CA GLY A 44 -3.53 -12.93 -10.79
C GLY A 44 -3.79 -12.50 -9.36
N SER A 45 -2.75 -12.08 -8.65
CA SER A 45 -2.84 -11.52 -7.30
C SER A 45 -2.39 -10.06 -7.27
N VAL A 46 -2.79 -9.37 -6.21
CA VAL A 46 -2.33 -8.01 -5.92
C VAL A 46 -1.79 -7.99 -4.50
N SER A 47 -0.56 -7.51 -4.35
CA SER A 47 0.15 -7.35 -3.08
C SER A 47 0.42 -5.87 -2.82
N PHE A 48 0.51 -5.49 -1.54
CA PHE A 48 0.77 -4.11 -1.12
C PHE A 48 1.96 -4.03 -0.19
N LYS A 49 2.73 -2.97 -0.35
CA LYS A 49 3.75 -2.55 0.61
C LYS A 49 3.50 -1.10 0.97
N THR A 50 3.71 -0.74 2.22
CA THR A 50 3.49 0.62 2.70
C THR A 50 4.62 1.06 3.61
N ALA A 51 4.89 2.37 3.60
CA ALA A 51 5.77 3.02 4.55
C ALA A 51 5.13 4.35 4.95
N ALA A 52 5.02 4.57 6.26
CA ALA A 52 4.44 5.78 6.82
C ALA A 52 5.35 6.36 7.88
N ALA A 53 5.35 7.70 7.96
CA ALA A 53 5.99 8.46 9.01
C ALA A 53 5.03 9.54 9.52
N ASP A 54 4.92 9.70 10.83
CA ASP A 54 4.11 10.74 11.46
C ASP A 54 4.95 11.98 11.84
N ARG A 55 4.29 13.01 12.37
CA ARG A 55 4.99 14.24 12.82
C ARG A 55 5.81 14.07 14.10
N GLN A 56 5.61 12.99 14.83
CA GLN A 56 6.30 12.67 16.09
C GLN A 56 7.57 11.85 15.84
N GLY A 57 7.84 11.48 14.59
CA GLY A 57 8.98 10.66 14.20
C GLY A 57 8.71 9.16 14.25
N ASN A 58 7.47 8.73 14.51
CA ASN A 58 7.12 7.32 14.45
C ASN A 58 7.08 6.86 13.00
N THR A 59 7.67 5.69 12.74
CA THR A 59 7.65 5.05 11.42
C THR A 59 6.97 3.69 11.49
N VAL A 60 6.26 3.34 10.43
CA VAL A 60 5.66 2.02 10.24
C VAL A 60 5.89 1.56 8.82
N SER A 61 6.19 0.28 8.64
CA SER A 61 6.27 -0.36 7.33
C SER A 61 5.54 -1.69 7.39
N GLU A 62 4.67 -1.93 6.41
CA GLU A 62 3.88 -3.16 6.33
C GLU A 62 3.91 -3.70 4.90
N THR A 63 3.96 -5.02 4.77
CA THR A 63 3.86 -5.74 3.50
C THR A 63 2.74 -6.76 3.62
N ILE A 64 1.81 -6.75 2.68
CA ILE A 64 0.69 -7.68 2.56
C ILE A 64 0.83 -8.36 1.20
N VAL A 65 1.31 -9.60 1.21
CA VAL A 65 1.40 -10.43 0.00
C VAL A 65 0.04 -11.09 -0.26
N ASN A 66 -0.35 -11.16 -1.53
CA ASN A 66 -1.62 -11.73 -1.99
C ASN A 66 -2.82 -11.13 -1.24
N ALA A 67 -2.83 -9.80 -1.10
CA ALA A 67 -3.87 -9.05 -0.41
C ALA A 67 -5.27 -9.33 -0.99
N TYR A 68 -5.35 -9.55 -2.31
CA TYR A 68 -6.50 -10.19 -2.93
C TYR A 68 -6.12 -10.87 -4.25
N LEU A 69 -6.98 -11.80 -4.67
CA LEU A 69 -6.93 -12.44 -5.97
C LEU A 69 -7.94 -11.81 -6.92
N THR A 70 -7.57 -11.73 -8.19
CA THR A 70 -8.44 -11.25 -9.27
C THR A 70 -9.25 -12.40 -9.85
N LYS A 71 -10.54 -12.14 -10.09
CA LYS A 71 -11.49 -13.08 -10.68
C LYS A 71 -11.97 -12.57 -12.02
#